data_AF-A0A7D5MHH1-F1
#
_entry.id   AF-A0A7D5MHH1-F1
#
_cell.length_a   1.000
_cell.length_b   1.000
_cell.length_c   1.000
_cell.angle_alpha   90.00
_cell.angle_beta   90.00
_cell.angle_gamma   90.00
#
_symmetry.space_group_name_H-M   'P 1'
#
loop_
_entity.id
_entity.type
_entity.pdbx_description
1 polymer ?
#
loop_
_entity_poly.entity_id
_entity_poly.type
_entity_poly.pdbx_seq_one_letter_code
_entity_poly.pdbx_strand_id
1 'polypeptide(L)'
;MRSYSSMVLGKSPVKSSTSSTITYLNPTLRVPTVNYGYFLYDHISYLTTGKEWKYDATSQKIYYHPISGDPNNFLCEASVRPYGILLKSGVTNITINNISFEKQTESGVAILNSTNQNIIIDNCNFARQYKYGIDQQGKYVEISNSYFREVDGLAIYLNGSCVKAEVHHNIFRNNGGFKNSGIGMEINLSSIKGAFVDSCHIHHNNIDSAGYCGISIDGKWNVIERNIIKNAMLLINDGAAIKSFGIGSKFNIIRNNFISKSDGNTDGTPSGSFITPAIYFDLSVNHCTIQDNTIYDRSKREYFLTAEQTITL
;
A
#
# COMPACT_ATOMS: atom_id res chain seq x y z
N MET A 1 8.16 7.93 -17.53
CA MET A 1 9.28 7.44 -16.69
C MET A 1 8.83 7.36 -15.24
N ARG A 2 9.36 6.42 -14.47
CA ARG A 2 9.37 6.50 -12.99
C ARG A 2 10.80 6.56 -12.47
N SER A 3 11.11 7.53 -11.62
CA SER A 3 12.40 7.69 -10.94
C SER A 3 12.31 7.21 -9.49
N TYR A 4 13.40 6.64 -8.99
CA TYR A 4 13.49 6.17 -7.62
C TYR A 4 13.86 7.33 -6.68
N SER A 5 13.22 7.36 -5.51
CA SER A 5 13.80 7.85 -4.26
C SER A 5 13.64 6.75 -3.21
N SER A 6 14.33 6.81 -2.07
CA SER A 6 14.28 5.78 -1.03
C SER A 6 12.86 5.36 -0.61
N MET A 7 11.90 6.29 -0.71
CA MET A 7 10.50 6.15 -0.27
C MET A 7 9.45 6.27 -1.39
N VAL A 8 9.79 6.67 -2.63
CA VAL A 8 8.80 7.10 -3.63
C VAL A 8 9.14 6.66 -5.04
N LEU A 9 8.11 6.26 -5.77
CA LEU A 9 8.16 6.04 -7.22
C LEU A 9 7.42 7.18 -7.91
N GLY A 10 8.13 8.29 -8.18
CA GLY A 10 7.55 9.46 -8.86
C GLY A 10 7.25 9.14 -10.33
N LYS A 11 6.03 9.45 -10.81
CA LYS A 11 5.61 9.23 -12.21
C LYS A 11 5.55 10.55 -12.97
N SER A 12 6.16 10.60 -14.15
CA SER A 12 5.97 11.72 -15.08
C SER A 12 6.03 11.27 -16.54
N PRO A 13 5.19 11.83 -17.44
CA PRO A 13 5.34 11.64 -18.89
C PRO A 13 6.71 12.16 -19.36
N VAL A 14 7.28 11.48 -20.36
CA VAL A 14 8.48 11.96 -21.04
C VAL A 14 8.04 13.04 -22.04
N LYS A 15 8.63 14.23 -21.94
CA LYS A 15 8.41 15.35 -22.87
C LYS A 15 9.32 15.23 -24.09
N SER A 16 10.59 14.94 -23.85
CA SER A 16 11.59 14.73 -24.89
C SER A 16 12.75 13.91 -24.34
N SER A 17 13.52 13.30 -25.23
CA SER A 17 14.74 12.59 -24.88
C SER A 17 15.82 12.80 -25.94
N THR A 18 17.07 12.87 -25.51
CA THR A 18 18.27 12.73 -26.34
C THR A 18 18.95 11.41 -26.00
N SER A 19 20.14 11.14 -26.57
CA SER A 19 20.94 9.97 -26.21
C SER A 19 21.39 9.94 -24.74
N SER A 20 21.44 11.09 -24.07
CA SER A 20 21.97 11.22 -22.69
C SER A 20 20.98 11.82 -21.69
N THR A 21 19.87 12.38 -22.14
CA THR A 21 19.01 13.21 -21.30
C THR A 21 17.55 12.90 -21.54
N ILE A 22 16.78 12.70 -20.47
CA ILE A 22 15.32 12.61 -20.51
C ILE A 22 14.74 13.84 -19.83
N THR A 23 13.86 14.55 -20.52
CA THR A 23 13.10 15.68 -19.99
C THR A 23 11.69 15.23 -19.66
N TYR A 24 11.22 15.50 -18.46
CA TYR A 24 9.85 15.17 -18.03
C TYR A 24 8.91 16.33 -18.33
N LEU A 25 7.64 16.01 -18.56
CA LEU A 25 6.61 17.01 -18.77
C LEU A 25 6.26 17.72 -17.46
N ASN A 26 6.14 16.95 -16.38
CA ASN A 26 5.80 17.44 -15.05
C ASN A 26 6.92 17.11 -14.05
N PRO A 27 7.14 17.95 -13.03
CA PRO A 27 8.01 17.57 -11.91
C PRO A 27 7.45 16.34 -11.19
N THR A 28 8.33 15.47 -10.70
CA THR A 28 7.98 14.36 -9.81
C THR A 28 7.89 14.86 -8.36
N LEU A 29 7.16 14.12 -7.50
CA LEU A 29 7.00 14.46 -6.08
C LEU A 29 8.35 14.67 -5.36
N ARG A 30 9.36 13.87 -5.72
CA ARG A 30 10.75 14.04 -5.30
C ARG A 30 11.60 14.30 -6.54
N VAL A 31 12.54 15.24 -6.43
CA VAL A 31 13.50 15.52 -7.51
C VAL A 31 14.36 14.27 -7.72
N PRO A 32 14.49 13.76 -8.96
CA PRO A 32 15.40 12.66 -9.25
C PRO A 32 16.83 13.05 -8.89
N THR A 33 17.53 12.19 -8.18
CA THR A 33 18.93 12.43 -7.77
C THR A 33 19.86 11.44 -8.45
N VAL A 34 21.14 11.81 -8.53
CA VAL A 34 22.17 10.99 -9.20
C VAL A 34 22.23 9.59 -8.57
N ASN A 35 22.45 8.57 -9.40
CA ASN A 35 22.57 7.14 -9.04
C ASN A 35 21.29 6.44 -8.55
N TYR A 36 20.14 7.10 -8.53
CA TYR A 36 18.87 6.41 -8.36
C TYR A 36 18.40 5.79 -9.69
N GLY A 37 17.77 4.62 -9.59
CA GLY A 37 17.22 3.91 -10.73
C GLY A 37 16.07 4.67 -11.38
N TYR A 38 15.68 4.20 -12.57
CA TYR A 38 14.42 4.55 -13.20
C TYR A 38 14.01 3.46 -14.18
N PHE A 39 12.75 3.50 -14.62
CA PHE A 39 12.30 2.70 -15.76
C PHE A 39 11.31 3.47 -16.64
N LEU A 40 11.25 3.05 -17.90
CA LEU A 40 10.33 3.53 -18.91
C LEU A 40 9.25 2.48 -19.14
N TYR A 41 8.04 2.93 -19.43
CA TYR A 41 6.88 2.08 -19.70
C TYR A 41 5.88 2.89 -20.53
N ASP A 42 4.79 2.25 -20.95
CA ASP A 42 3.68 2.86 -21.71
C ASP A 42 4.08 3.35 -23.13
N HIS A 43 4.98 2.62 -23.80
CA HIS A 43 5.31 2.83 -25.22
C HIS A 43 5.26 1.49 -25.97
N ILE A 44 4.80 1.52 -27.23
CA ILE A 44 4.59 0.29 -28.01
C ILE A 44 5.90 -0.48 -28.24
N SER A 45 7.02 0.25 -28.40
CA SER A 45 8.34 -0.36 -28.56
C SER A 45 8.87 -1.06 -27.30
N TYR A 46 8.20 -0.91 -26.16
CA TYR A 46 8.56 -1.60 -24.93
C TYR A 46 7.81 -2.93 -24.75
N LEU A 47 6.88 -3.29 -25.64
CA LEU A 47 6.23 -4.61 -25.65
C LEU A 47 7.17 -5.66 -26.25
N THR A 48 8.15 -6.08 -25.46
CA THR A 48 9.27 -6.94 -25.88
C THR A 48 9.24 -8.32 -25.23
N THR A 49 8.41 -8.52 -24.19
CA THR A 49 8.33 -9.77 -23.44
C THR A 49 6.87 -10.20 -23.18
N GLY A 50 6.69 -11.48 -22.88
CA GLY A 50 5.38 -12.07 -22.55
C GLY A 50 4.69 -11.38 -21.38
N LYS A 51 3.36 -11.23 -21.49
CA LYS A 51 2.44 -10.53 -20.56
C LYS A 51 2.47 -9.00 -20.61
N GLU A 52 3.29 -8.39 -21.47
CA GLU A 52 3.25 -6.94 -21.62
C GLU A 52 2.05 -6.50 -22.46
N TRP A 53 1.48 -5.35 -22.11
CA TRP A 53 0.36 -4.76 -22.83
C TRP A 53 0.44 -3.24 -22.84
N LYS A 54 -0.22 -2.64 -23.84
CA LYS A 54 -0.41 -1.20 -23.94
C LYS A 54 -1.79 -0.88 -24.47
N TYR A 55 -2.47 0.05 -23.81
CA TYR A 55 -3.61 0.74 -24.40
C TYR A 55 -3.13 1.98 -25.17
N ASP A 56 -3.59 2.11 -26.40
CA ASP A 56 -3.45 3.31 -27.22
C ASP A 56 -4.82 3.98 -27.34
N ALA A 57 -4.96 5.13 -26.67
CA ALA A 57 -6.22 5.88 -26.65
C ALA A 57 -6.55 6.52 -27.99
N THR A 58 -5.56 6.82 -28.84
CA THR A 58 -5.79 7.44 -30.15
C THR A 58 -6.40 6.44 -31.13
N SER A 59 -5.86 5.22 -31.17
CA SER A 59 -6.42 4.16 -32.01
C SER A 59 -7.50 3.32 -31.33
N GLN A 60 -7.73 3.54 -30.03
CA GLN A 60 -8.62 2.75 -29.16
C GLN A 60 -8.31 1.24 -29.20
N LYS A 61 -7.03 0.89 -29.23
CA LYS A 61 -6.56 -0.49 -29.31
C LYS A 61 -5.79 -0.90 -28.06
N ILE A 62 -5.97 -2.15 -27.67
CA ILE A 62 -5.10 -2.84 -26.72
C ILE A 62 -4.13 -3.70 -27.53
N TYR A 63 -2.84 -3.45 -27.35
CA TYR A 63 -1.76 -4.29 -27.84
C TYR A 63 -1.34 -5.21 -26.70
N TYR A 64 -1.22 -6.50 -26.96
CA TYR A 64 -0.84 -7.52 -25.98
C TYR A 64 0.21 -8.45 -26.57
N HIS A 65 1.28 -8.71 -25.81
CA HIS A 65 2.32 -9.66 -26.16
C HIS A 65 2.09 -10.95 -25.35
N PRO A 66 1.47 -12.01 -25.93
CA PRO A 66 1.25 -13.26 -25.22
C PRO A 66 2.58 -13.96 -24.91
N ILE A 67 2.65 -14.73 -23.81
CA ILE A 67 3.83 -15.58 -23.53
C ILE A 67 4.02 -16.60 -24.66
N SER A 68 2.93 -17.20 -25.12
CA SER A 68 2.88 -18.17 -26.20
C SER A 68 1.44 -18.28 -26.70
N GLY A 69 1.26 -18.81 -27.91
CA GLY A 69 -0.06 -19.04 -28.50
C GLY A 69 -0.71 -17.80 -29.12
N ASP A 70 -1.88 -18.01 -29.72
CA ASP A 70 -2.68 -16.95 -30.33
C ASP A 70 -3.38 -16.12 -29.24
N PRO A 71 -3.21 -14.79 -29.20
CA PRO A 71 -3.86 -13.92 -28.21
C PRO A 71 -5.41 -14.03 -28.24
N ASN A 72 -6.00 -14.41 -29.37
CA ASN A 72 -7.46 -14.59 -29.51
C ASN A 72 -8.01 -15.77 -28.70
N ASN A 73 -7.15 -16.67 -28.23
CA ASN A 73 -7.55 -17.82 -27.41
C ASN A 73 -7.55 -17.51 -25.91
N PHE A 74 -7.16 -16.31 -25.50
CA PHE A 74 -7.10 -15.91 -24.10
C PHE A 74 -8.25 -14.97 -23.72
N LEU A 75 -8.80 -15.15 -22.52
CA LEU A 75 -9.72 -14.18 -21.94
C LEU A 75 -8.95 -12.90 -21.58
N CYS A 76 -9.27 -11.80 -22.26
CA CYS A 76 -8.75 -10.48 -21.96
C CYS A 76 -9.85 -9.62 -21.32
N GLU A 77 -9.63 -9.20 -20.08
CA GLU A 77 -10.56 -8.35 -19.34
C GLU A 77 -9.91 -7.02 -19.00
N ALA A 78 -10.66 -5.93 -19.15
CA ALA A 78 -10.30 -4.62 -18.65
C ALA A 78 -11.48 -4.07 -17.83
N SER A 79 -11.19 -3.34 -16.77
CA SER A 79 -12.23 -2.71 -15.96
C SER A 79 -12.45 -1.27 -16.35
N VAL A 80 -13.72 -0.89 -16.38
CA VAL A 80 -14.18 0.49 -16.58
C VAL A 80 -14.96 1.01 -15.37
N ARG A 81 -15.05 0.23 -14.28
CA ARG A 81 -15.84 0.57 -13.09
C ARG A 81 -14.93 1.11 -11.99
N PRO A 82 -15.16 2.34 -11.50
CA PRO A 82 -14.35 2.90 -10.44
C PRO A 82 -14.62 2.25 -9.08
N TYR A 83 -15.87 1.93 -8.79
CA TYR A 83 -16.28 1.42 -7.48
C TYR A 83 -17.11 0.15 -7.59
N GLY A 84 -16.97 -0.75 -6.60
CA GLY A 84 -17.88 -1.87 -6.40
C GLY A 84 -19.10 -1.40 -5.61
N ILE A 85 -18.85 -0.85 -4.42
CA ILE A 85 -19.83 -0.12 -3.61
C ILE A 85 -19.28 1.27 -3.27
N LEU A 86 -20.11 2.30 -3.43
CA LEU A 86 -19.81 3.68 -3.04
C LEU A 86 -20.83 4.16 -2.01
N LEU A 87 -20.38 4.37 -0.78
CA LEU A 87 -21.14 5.01 0.30
C LEU A 87 -20.71 6.48 0.38
N LYS A 88 -21.64 7.38 0.06
CA LYS A 88 -21.38 8.84 0.00
C LYS A 88 -21.34 9.47 1.39
N SER A 89 -22.37 10.21 1.82
CA SER A 89 -22.40 10.88 3.12
C SER A 89 -23.67 10.52 3.89
N GLY A 90 -23.57 10.49 5.23
CA GLY A 90 -24.69 10.20 6.12
C GLY A 90 -25.19 8.75 6.06
N VAL A 91 -24.42 7.83 5.47
CA VAL A 91 -24.79 6.42 5.37
C VAL A 91 -24.45 5.72 6.68
N THR A 92 -25.43 5.04 7.28
CA THR A 92 -25.24 4.39 8.58
C THR A 92 -25.84 2.99 8.61
N ASN A 93 -25.30 2.12 9.47
CA ASN A 93 -25.84 0.77 9.75
C ASN A 93 -25.92 -0.11 8.49
N ILE A 94 -24.82 -0.17 7.74
CA ILE A 94 -24.71 -1.01 6.54
C ILE A 94 -23.85 -2.22 6.85
N THR A 95 -24.28 -3.39 6.39
CA THR A 95 -23.46 -4.60 6.38
C THR A 95 -23.21 -5.02 4.93
N ILE A 96 -21.94 -5.19 4.58
CA ILE A 96 -21.46 -5.72 3.31
C ILE A 96 -20.83 -7.06 3.65
N ASN A 97 -21.49 -8.15 3.27
CA ASN A 97 -21.08 -9.50 3.68
C ASN A 97 -21.07 -10.48 2.52
N ASN A 98 -20.07 -11.35 2.47
CA ASN A 98 -19.97 -12.45 1.50
C ASN A 98 -20.01 -11.98 0.02
N ILE A 99 -19.30 -10.89 -0.29
CA ILE A 99 -19.22 -10.31 -1.63
C ILE A 99 -17.78 -10.33 -2.14
N SER A 100 -17.61 -10.68 -3.42
CA SER A 100 -16.35 -10.57 -4.14
C SER A 100 -16.30 -9.30 -4.99
N PHE A 101 -15.30 -8.47 -4.73
CA PHE A 101 -14.95 -7.28 -5.50
C PHE A 101 -13.71 -7.55 -6.34
N GLU A 102 -13.82 -7.37 -7.65
CA GLU A 102 -12.73 -7.62 -8.58
C GLU A 102 -12.54 -6.49 -9.60
N LYS A 103 -11.30 -6.05 -9.78
CA LYS A 103 -10.87 -5.16 -10.88
C LYS A 103 -11.32 -3.71 -10.81
N GLN A 104 -11.83 -3.19 -9.68
CA GLN A 104 -12.24 -1.77 -9.65
C GLN A 104 -11.02 -0.85 -9.78
N THR A 105 -11.21 0.29 -10.47
CA THR A 105 -10.10 1.23 -10.70
C THR A 105 -9.84 2.15 -9.50
N GLU A 106 -10.85 2.47 -8.70
CA GLU A 106 -10.71 3.30 -7.49
C GLU A 106 -10.81 2.45 -6.21
N SER A 107 -11.91 1.73 -5.98
CA SER A 107 -12.04 0.89 -4.77
C SER A 107 -13.03 -0.25 -4.95
N GLY A 108 -12.79 -1.38 -4.30
CA GLY A 108 -13.83 -2.39 -4.09
C GLY A 108 -15.00 -1.80 -3.30
N VAL A 109 -14.71 -1.25 -2.11
CA VAL A 109 -15.66 -0.49 -1.30
C VAL A 109 -15.10 0.89 -0.97
N ALA A 110 -15.86 1.94 -1.23
CA ALA A 110 -15.49 3.32 -0.91
C ALA A 110 -16.50 3.93 0.08
N ILE A 111 -16.01 4.37 1.25
CA ILE A 111 -16.76 5.05 2.30
C ILE A 111 -16.24 6.49 2.37
N LEU A 112 -16.75 7.38 1.52
CA LEU A 112 -16.11 8.66 1.19
C LEU A 112 -16.61 9.86 2.00
N ASN A 113 -16.90 9.67 3.28
CA ASN A 113 -17.23 10.76 4.18
C ASN A 113 -17.16 10.34 5.65
N SER A 114 -16.77 11.27 6.52
CA SER A 114 -16.68 11.06 7.98
C SER A 114 -18.01 11.08 8.72
N THR A 115 -19.10 11.44 8.04
CA THR A 115 -20.47 11.32 8.55
C THR A 115 -21.02 9.90 8.43
N ASN A 116 -20.36 9.02 7.69
CA ASN A 116 -20.75 7.61 7.61
C ASN A 116 -20.34 6.89 8.90
N GLN A 117 -21.19 6.01 9.41
CA GLN A 117 -20.94 5.34 10.68
C GLN A 117 -21.57 3.94 10.79
N ASN A 118 -21.02 3.08 11.64
CA ASN A 118 -21.55 1.73 11.91
C ASN A 118 -21.67 0.92 10.61
N ILE A 119 -20.54 0.71 9.93
CA ILE A 119 -20.49 -0.07 8.69
C ILE A 119 -19.65 -1.31 8.95
N ILE A 120 -20.18 -2.46 8.58
CA ILE A 120 -19.50 -3.76 8.71
C ILE A 120 -19.19 -4.26 7.32
N ILE A 121 -17.92 -4.58 7.08
CA ILE A 121 -17.43 -5.27 5.88
C ILE A 121 -16.83 -6.58 6.34
N ASP A 122 -17.59 -7.66 6.20
CA ASP A 122 -17.24 -8.97 6.76
C ASP A 122 -17.21 -10.04 5.67
N ASN A 123 -16.30 -11.01 5.78
CA ASN A 123 -16.23 -12.17 4.88
C ASN A 123 -16.27 -11.79 3.38
N CYS A 124 -15.58 -10.71 3.01
CA CYS A 124 -15.52 -10.24 1.64
C CYS A 124 -14.19 -10.61 0.97
N ASN A 125 -14.19 -10.63 -0.36
CA ASN A 125 -12.98 -10.88 -1.14
C ASN A 125 -12.67 -9.67 -2.02
N PHE A 126 -11.45 -9.16 -1.96
CA PHE A 126 -10.96 -8.03 -2.74
C PHE A 126 -9.77 -8.51 -3.57
N ALA A 127 -9.94 -8.58 -4.89
CA ALA A 127 -8.91 -9.07 -5.79
C ALA A 127 -8.64 -8.14 -6.97
N ARG A 128 -7.38 -8.04 -7.38
CA ARG A 128 -6.96 -7.35 -8.62
C ARG A 128 -7.41 -5.89 -8.67
N GLN A 129 -7.37 -5.21 -7.53
CA GLN A 129 -7.83 -3.81 -7.40
C GLN A 129 -6.71 -2.86 -7.82
N TYR A 130 -7.03 -1.81 -8.57
CA TYR A 130 -5.97 -0.89 -9.02
C TYR A 130 -5.49 0.03 -7.89
N LYS A 131 -6.41 0.75 -7.23
CA LYS A 131 -6.04 1.78 -6.26
C LYS A 131 -6.26 1.33 -4.82
N TYR A 132 -7.49 0.95 -4.45
CA TYR A 132 -7.80 0.49 -3.10
C TYR A 132 -8.61 -0.80 -3.09
N GLY A 133 -8.42 -1.65 -2.09
CA GLY A 133 -9.43 -2.64 -1.72
C GLY A 133 -10.61 -1.92 -1.06
N ILE A 134 -10.31 -1.21 0.03
CA ILE A 134 -11.25 -0.37 0.77
C ILE A 134 -10.66 1.03 1.00
N ASP A 135 -11.41 2.07 0.66
CA ASP A 135 -11.16 3.46 1.07
C ASP A 135 -12.17 3.85 2.16
N GLN A 136 -11.70 4.06 3.39
CA GLN A 136 -12.52 4.20 4.58
C GLN A 136 -12.27 5.56 5.25
N GLN A 137 -13.33 6.38 5.34
CA GLN A 137 -13.31 7.68 6.03
C GLN A 137 -14.32 7.79 7.17
N GLY A 138 -15.18 6.77 7.34
CA GLY A 138 -16.26 6.77 8.33
C GLY A 138 -15.80 6.53 9.77
N LYS A 139 -16.76 6.37 10.67
CA LYS A 139 -16.54 6.09 12.10
C LYS A 139 -17.13 4.74 12.48
N TYR A 140 -16.55 4.04 13.44
CA TYR A 140 -17.08 2.74 13.90
C TYR A 140 -17.26 1.77 12.73
N VAL A 141 -16.25 1.67 11.87
CA VAL A 141 -16.25 0.77 10.72
C VAL A 141 -15.48 -0.48 11.09
N GLU A 142 -16.09 -1.63 10.93
CA GLU A 142 -15.47 -2.94 11.10
C GLU A 142 -15.12 -3.52 9.73
N ILE A 143 -13.88 -3.98 9.56
CA ILE A 143 -13.40 -4.69 8.38
C ILE A 143 -12.82 -6.01 8.87
N SER A 144 -13.56 -7.10 8.64
CA SER A 144 -13.26 -8.38 9.26
C SER A 144 -13.37 -9.58 8.32
N ASN A 145 -12.64 -10.64 8.67
CA ASN A 145 -12.67 -11.96 8.02
C ASN A 145 -12.54 -11.93 6.48
N SER A 146 -11.92 -10.88 5.94
CA SER A 146 -11.89 -10.63 4.50
C SER A 146 -10.54 -10.99 3.90
N TYR A 147 -10.54 -11.30 2.61
CA TYR A 147 -9.36 -11.69 1.86
C TYR A 147 -8.99 -10.63 0.83
N PHE A 148 -7.77 -10.09 0.93
CA PHE A 148 -7.23 -9.09 0.03
C PHE A 148 -6.05 -9.66 -0.74
N ARG A 149 -6.16 -9.74 -2.07
CA ARG A 149 -5.05 -10.17 -2.92
C ARG A 149 -4.85 -9.30 -4.14
N GLU A 150 -3.60 -9.13 -4.56
CA GLU A 150 -3.26 -8.43 -5.80
C GLU A 150 -3.92 -7.04 -5.86
N VAL A 151 -3.97 -6.34 -4.71
CA VAL A 151 -4.35 -4.93 -4.68
C VAL A 151 -3.10 -4.11 -4.99
N ASP A 152 -3.08 -3.47 -6.14
CA ASP A 152 -1.93 -2.76 -6.67
C ASP A 152 -1.53 -1.55 -5.82
N GLY A 153 -2.50 -0.84 -5.24
CA GLY A 153 -2.27 0.30 -4.34
C GLY A 153 -2.27 -0.09 -2.86
N LEU A 154 -3.28 0.35 -2.12
CA LEU A 154 -3.45 0.02 -0.69
C LEU A 154 -4.58 -0.99 -0.52
N ALA A 155 -4.35 -2.11 0.17
CA ALA A 155 -5.45 -3.05 0.41
C ALA A 155 -6.56 -2.41 1.26
N ILE A 156 -6.17 -1.72 2.34
CA ILE A 156 -7.06 -0.89 3.15
C ILE A 156 -6.41 0.48 3.37
N TYR A 157 -7.16 1.54 3.05
CA TYR A 157 -6.82 2.90 3.38
C TYR A 157 -7.82 3.46 4.41
N LEU A 158 -7.35 3.71 5.63
CA LEU A 158 -8.06 4.44 6.67
C LEU A 158 -7.60 5.90 6.57
N ASN A 159 -8.47 6.78 6.07
CA ASN A 159 -8.18 8.19 5.87
C ASN A 159 -8.21 8.94 7.22
N GLY A 160 -7.59 10.11 7.33
CA GLY A 160 -7.39 10.82 8.60
C GLY A 160 -8.63 11.34 9.32
N SER A 161 -9.81 11.20 8.72
CA SER A 161 -11.09 11.43 9.38
C SER A 161 -11.67 10.18 10.05
N CYS A 162 -11.06 9.02 9.85
CA CYS A 162 -11.42 7.75 10.46
C CYS A 162 -11.18 7.78 11.96
N VAL A 163 -12.18 7.32 12.69
CA VAL A 163 -12.15 7.18 14.15
C VAL A 163 -12.75 5.85 14.54
N LYS A 164 -12.08 5.11 15.43
CA LYS A 164 -12.57 3.82 15.97
C LYS A 164 -12.92 2.81 14.88
N ALA A 165 -12.06 2.68 13.87
CA ALA A 165 -12.16 1.54 12.96
C ALA A 165 -11.55 0.29 13.60
N GLU A 166 -12.17 -0.85 13.35
CA GLU A 166 -11.65 -2.17 13.71
C GLU A 166 -11.29 -2.92 12.43
N VAL A 167 -10.04 -3.38 12.33
CA VAL A 167 -9.57 -4.15 11.17
C VAL A 167 -8.95 -5.44 11.68
N HIS A 168 -9.64 -6.56 11.49
CA HIS A 168 -9.19 -7.80 12.11
C HIS A 168 -9.51 -9.10 11.39
N HIS A 169 -8.72 -10.13 11.67
CA HIS A 169 -8.90 -11.48 11.11
C HIS A 169 -8.92 -11.49 9.57
N ASN A 170 -8.31 -10.48 8.94
CA ASN A 170 -8.19 -10.42 7.48
C ASN A 170 -6.90 -11.09 7.01
N ILE A 171 -6.92 -11.56 5.77
CA ILE A 171 -5.78 -12.18 5.11
C ILE A 171 -5.36 -11.29 3.93
N PHE A 172 -4.07 -10.96 3.86
CA PHE A 172 -3.49 -10.12 2.80
C PHE A 172 -2.41 -10.90 2.06
N ARG A 173 -2.51 -11.02 0.73
CA ARG A 173 -1.56 -11.76 -0.11
C ARG A 173 -1.15 -10.98 -1.35
N ASN A 174 0.15 -10.80 -1.57
CA ASN A 174 0.69 -10.20 -2.79
C ASN A 174 0.11 -8.81 -3.10
N ASN A 175 -0.03 -7.97 -2.07
CA ASN A 175 -0.53 -6.61 -2.25
C ASN A 175 0.63 -5.63 -2.49
N GLY A 176 0.39 -4.60 -3.27
CA GLY A 176 1.41 -3.63 -3.66
C GLY A 176 2.49 -4.22 -4.57
N GLY A 177 2.17 -5.24 -5.37
CA GLY A 177 3.15 -6.00 -6.15
C GLY A 177 3.75 -5.27 -7.36
N PHE A 178 3.24 -4.10 -7.72
CA PHE A 178 3.64 -3.38 -8.93
C PHE A 178 4.08 -1.95 -8.64
N LYS A 179 5.39 -1.70 -8.81
CA LYS A 179 6.03 -0.38 -8.65
C LYS A 179 5.35 0.74 -9.47
N ASN A 180 4.71 0.39 -10.59
CA ASN A 180 4.05 1.35 -11.48
C ASN A 180 2.54 1.54 -11.26
N SER A 181 1.94 0.87 -10.27
CA SER A 181 0.48 0.89 -10.05
C SER A 181 0.08 1.58 -8.74
N GLY A 182 -1.24 1.63 -8.48
CA GLY A 182 -1.78 2.22 -7.26
C GLY A 182 -1.82 3.74 -7.26
N ILE A 183 -1.65 4.33 -6.08
CA ILE A 183 -1.85 5.77 -5.86
C ILE A 183 -0.65 6.63 -6.28
N GLY A 184 0.54 6.04 -6.44
CA GLY A 184 1.75 6.79 -6.83
C GLY A 184 2.25 7.83 -5.82
N MET A 185 1.99 7.62 -4.52
CA MET A 185 2.44 8.46 -3.39
C MET A 185 3.40 7.70 -2.46
N GLU A 186 4.02 8.38 -1.49
CA GLU A 186 5.00 7.77 -0.55
C GLU A 186 4.41 6.67 0.33
N ILE A 187 3.08 6.62 0.47
CA ILE A 187 2.37 5.64 1.29
C ILE A 187 1.94 4.39 0.51
N ASN A 188 2.09 4.41 -0.83
CA ASN A 188 1.59 3.37 -1.75
C ASN A 188 2.13 1.98 -1.42
N LEU A 189 1.48 0.93 -1.96
CA LEU A 189 1.92 -0.47 -1.88
C LEU A 189 1.89 -1.09 -0.47
N SER A 190 1.35 -0.37 0.53
CA SER A 190 1.14 -0.91 1.87
C SER A 190 -0.12 -1.77 1.92
N SER A 191 -0.14 -2.82 2.76
CA SER A 191 -1.39 -3.59 2.94
C SER A 191 -2.42 -2.74 3.70
N ILE A 192 -2.06 -2.23 4.88
CA ILE A 192 -2.93 -1.36 5.68
C ILE A 192 -2.24 -0.02 5.89
N LYS A 193 -2.92 1.07 5.53
CA LYS A 193 -2.48 2.43 5.82
C LYS A 193 -3.55 3.20 6.58
N GLY A 194 -3.22 3.69 7.76
CA GLY A 194 -3.96 4.70 8.50
C GLY A 194 -3.20 6.02 8.47
N ALA A 195 -3.78 7.05 7.85
CA ALA A 195 -3.15 8.36 7.69
C ALA A 195 -3.70 9.35 8.72
N PHE A 196 -3.08 9.41 9.90
CA PHE A 196 -3.46 10.28 11.03
C PHE A 196 -4.85 9.97 11.58
N VAL A 197 -5.10 8.68 11.85
CA VAL A 197 -6.36 8.15 12.39
C VAL A 197 -6.38 8.15 13.92
N ASP A 198 -7.57 8.02 14.50
CA ASP A 198 -7.78 8.07 15.95
C ASP A 198 -8.47 6.81 16.48
N SER A 199 -7.90 6.22 17.53
CA SER A 199 -8.51 5.14 18.29
C SER A 199 -8.86 3.90 17.45
N CYS A 200 -8.10 3.64 16.38
CA CYS A 200 -8.28 2.45 15.54
C CYS A 200 -7.60 1.23 16.17
N HIS A 201 -8.19 0.06 15.94
CA HIS A 201 -7.69 -1.21 16.43
C HIS A 201 -7.45 -2.17 15.27
N ILE A 202 -6.18 -2.49 15.03
CA ILE A 202 -5.72 -3.33 13.90
C ILE A 202 -5.12 -4.60 14.47
N HIS A 203 -5.86 -5.73 14.40
CA HIS A 203 -5.44 -6.93 15.10
C HIS A 203 -5.72 -8.26 14.42
N HIS A 204 -4.95 -9.29 14.76
CA HIS A 204 -5.18 -10.66 14.26
C HIS A 204 -5.23 -10.78 12.73
N ASN A 205 -4.61 -9.84 12.01
CA ASN A 205 -4.49 -9.93 10.56
C ASN A 205 -3.27 -10.76 10.17
N ASN A 206 -3.36 -11.44 9.03
CA ASN A 206 -2.26 -12.21 8.45
C ASN A 206 -1.83 -11.59 7.12
N ILE A 207 -0.68 -10.93 7.12
CA ILE A 207 -0.09 -10.26 5.96
C ILE A 207 1.11 -11.07 5.48
N ASP A 208 1.05 -11.56 4.24
CA ASP A 208 2.19 -12.14 3.54
C ASP A 208 2.32 -11.44 2.18
N SER A 209 3.48 -10.81 1.97
CA SER A 209 3.87 -10.12 0.74
C SER A 209 3.18 -8.76 0.57
N ALA A 210 3.90 -7.71 0.99
CA ALA A 210 3.54 -6.31 0.80
C ALA A 210 4.68 -5.55 0.10
N GLY A 211 4.35 -4.76 -0.93
CA GLY A 211 5.35 -3.98 -1.68
C GLY A 211 6.07 -2.92 -0.83
N TYR A 212 5.37 -2.33 0.14
CA TYR A 212 5.91 -1.42 1.14
C TYR A 212 5.61 -1.93 2.56
N CYS A 213 4.94 -1.14 3.40
CA CYS A 213 4.66 -1.53 4.78
C CYS A 213 3.60 -2.63 4.83
N GLY A 214 3.73 -3.56 5.77
CA GLY A 214 2.61 -4.42 6.13
C GLY A 214 1.48 -3.56 6.71
N ILE A 215 1.81 -2.84 7.78
CA ILE A 215 0.90 -1.92 8.46
C ILE A 215 1.62 -0.58 8.65
N SER A 216 1.05 0.52 8.16
CA SER A 216 1.50 1.88 8.49
C SER A 216 0.35 2.63 9.15
N ILE A 217 0.45 2.97 10.43
CA ILE A 217 -0.60 3.69 11.17
C ILE A 217 0.00 4.94 11.80
N ASP A 218 -0.52 6.09 11.38
CA ASP A 218 -0.22 7.39 11.95
C ASP A 218 -1.44 7.91 12.73
N GLY A 219 -1.23 8.88 13.62
CA GLY A 219 -2.27 9.46 14.46
C GLY A 219 -2.23 8.90 15.88
N LYS A 220 -3.34 8.92 16.60
CA LYS A 220 -3.31 8.78 18.07
C LYS A 220 -4.18 7.67 18.62
N TRP A 221 -3.78 7.14 19.77
CA TRP A 221 -4.54 6.13 20.53
C TRP A 221 -4.83 4.84 19.76
N ASN A 222 -4.03 4.55 18.73
CA ASN A 222 -4.22 3.37 17.92
C ASN A 222 -3.55 2.16 18.56
N VAL A 223 -4.15 0.99 18.39
CA VAL A 223 -3.61 -0.29 18.87
C VAL A 223 -3.35 -1.21 17.67
N ILE A 224 -2.12 -1.69 17.54
CA ILE A 224 -1.70 -2.61 16.50
C ILE A 224 -1.19 -3.87 17.19
N GLU A 225 -1.99 -4.94 17.21
CA GLU A 225 -1.65 -6.12 18.02
C GLU A 225 -2.00 -7.48 17.44
N ARG A 226 -1.21 -8.52 17.76
CA ARG A 226 -1.47 -9.91 17.33
C ARG A 226 -1.55 -10.09 15.82
N ASN A 227 -0.93 -9.21 15.04
CA ASN A 227 -0.82 -9.41 13.60
C ASN A 227 0.38 -10.30 13.28
N ILE A 228 0.24 -11.11 12.23
CA ILE A 228 1.34 -11.88 11.65
C ILE A 228 1.72 -11.19 10.35
N ILE A 229 2.95 -10.70 10.25
CA ILE A 229 3.45 -9.96 9.09
C ILE A 229 4.72 -10.62 8.58
N LYS A 230 4.71 -10.99 7.31
CA LYS A 230 5.81 -11.66 6.64
C LYS A 230 6.00 -11.05 5.24
N ASN A 231 7.23 -10.99 4.76
CA ASN A 231 7.53 -10.52 3.40
C ASN A 231 7.00 -9.10 3.15
N ALA A 232 7.15 -8.18 4.10
CA ALA A 232 6.91 -6.76 3.83
C ALA A 232 8.14 -6.12 3.18
N MET A 233 7.97 -4.91 2.63
CA MET A 233 9.04 -4.08 2.08
C MET A 233 9.71 -4.71 0.84
N LEU A 234 8.92 -5.40 0.00
CA LEU A 234 9.45 -6.17 -1.14
C LEU A 234 9.94 -5.30 -2.30
N LEU A 235 9.42 -4.08 -2.45
CA LEU A 235 9.67 -3.26 -3.64
C LEU A 235 10.32 -1.92 -3.33
N ILE A 236 10.02 -1.33 -2.19
CA ILE A 236 10.58 -0.04 -1.77
C ILE A 236 11.13 -0.13 -0.35
N ASN A 237 11.91 0.89 0.03
CA ASN A 237 12.67 0.94 1.28
C ASN A 237 12.17 2.07 2.20
N ASP A 238 12.88 2.30 3.31
CA ASP A 238 12.68 3.44 4.21
C ASP A 238 11.29 3.40 4.91
N GLY A 239 10.93 2.19 5.30
CA GLY A 239 9.70 1.86 5.99
C GLY A 239 9.90 0.74 7.00
N ALA A 240 8.90 -0.11 7.19
CA ALA A 240 8.97 -1.26 8.08
C ALA A 240 7.81 -2.21 7.84
N ALA A 241 7.88 -3.40 8.44
CA ALA A 241 6.70 -4.25 8.53
C ALA A 241 5.56 -3.54 9.27
N ILE A 242 5.89 -2.82 10.37
CA ILE A 242 4.99 -1.89 11.06
C ILE A 242 5.62 -0.50 11.15
N LYS A 243 4.98 0.54 10.61
CA LYS A 243 5.47 1.92 10.62
C LYS A 243 4.47 2.88 11.28
N SER A 244 4.98 3.89 11.98
CA SER A 244 4.25 5.12 12.31
C SER A 244 5.11 6.34 11.97
N PHE A 245 4.47 7.44 11.57
CA PHE A 245 5.14 8.63 11.09
C PHE A 245 4.58 9.91 11.72
N GLY A 246 5.47 10.87 11.98
CA GLY A 246 5.14 12.26 12.22
C GLY A 246 4.78 12.58 13.67
N ILE A 247 4.95 13.86 14.03
CA ILE A 247 4.67 14.39 15.38
C ILE A 247 3.22 14.21 15.84
N GLY A 248 2.28 14.10 14.90
CA GLY A 248 0.87 13.82 15.18
C GLY A 248 0.62 12.38 15.67
N SER A 249 1.61 11.50 15.56
CA SER A 249 1.50 10.11 15.97
C SER A 249 1.91 9.91 17.42
N LYS A 250 0.94 9.62 18.29
CA LYS A 250 1.15 9.58 19.75
C LYS A 250 0.26 8.57 20.47
N PHE A 251 0.74 8.04 21.58
CA PHE A 251 -0.04 7.12 22.43
C PHE A 251 -0.51 5.86 21.69
N ASN A 252 0.20 5.49 20.61
CA ASN A 252 -0.07 4.27 19.89
C ASN A 252 0.63 3.10 20.59
N ILE A 253 0.00 1.93 20.57
CA ILE A 253 0.55 0.71 21.15
C ILE A 253 0.76 -0.31 20.03
N ILE A 254 1.99 -0.79 19.88
CA ILE A 254 2.34 -1.88 18.96
C ILE A 254 2.78 -3.08 19.80
N ARG A 255 1.97 -4.15 19.84
CA ARG A 255 2.28 -5.28 20.72
C ARG A 255 1.89 -6.66 20.24
N ASN A 256 2.57 -7.69 20.75
CA ASN A 256 2.21 -9.09 20.48
C ASN A 256 2.15 -9.45 18.99
N ASN A 257 2.86 -8.73 18.11
CA ASN A 257 2.89 -9.02 16.69
C ASN A 257 4.04 -10.01 16.38
N PHE A 258 3.85 -10.83 15.34
CA PHE A 258 4.89 -11.71 14.80
C PHE A 258 5.37 -11.15 13.46
N ILE A 259 6.66 -10.82 13.36
CA ILE A 259 7.25 -10.19 12.17
C ILE A 259 8.42 -11.01 11.66
N SER A 260 8.43 -11.30 10.36
CA SER A 260 9.54 -12.01 9.70
C SER A 260 9.81 -11.54 8.27
N LYS A 261 11.02 -11.84 7.76
CA LYS A 261 11.39 -11.72 6.33
C LYS A 261 11.00 -10.38 5.70
N SER A 262 11.32 -9.27 6.34
CA SER A 262 10.87 -7.93 5.93
C SER A 262 12.04 -6.94 5.89
N ASP A 263 13.10 -7.26 5.16
CA ASP A 263 14.40 -6.57 5.25
C ASP A 263 14.53 -5.34 4.36
N GLY A 264 13.61 -5.18 3.41
CA GLY A 264 13.63 -4.08 2.44
C GLY A 264 14.20 -4.48 1.09
N ASN A 265 14.08 -3.56 0.13
CA ASN A 265 14.56 -3.69 -1.24
C ASN A 265 15.44 -2.48 -1.61
N THR A 266 16.73 -2.73 -1.83
CA THR A 266 17.73 -1.72 -2.21
C THR A 266 17.95 -1.59 -3.72
N ASP A 267 17.15 -2.24 -4.56
CA ASP A 267 17.21 -2.10 -6.01
C ASP A 267 16.91 -0.65 -6.43
N GLY A 268 17.79 -0.08 -7.25
CA GLY A 268 17.62 1.28 -7.76
C GLY A 268 17.88 2.39 -6.73
N THR A 269 18.54 2.09 -5.60
CA THR A 269 19.09 3.12 -4.69
C THR A 269 20.62 3.04 -4.61
N PRO A 270 21.33 4.18 -4.51
CA PRO A 270 22.78 4.20 -4.29
C PRO A 270 23.22 3.61 -2.94
N SER A 271 22.31 3.51 -1.96
CA SER A 271 22.59 3.00 -0.62
C SER A 271 22.25 1.51 -0.49
N GLY A 272 23.02 0.66 -1.18
CA GLY A 272 22.79 -0.79 -1.28
C GLY A 272 22.83 -1.59 0.04
N SER A 273 23.28 -0.98 1.14
CA SER A 273 23.44 -1.63 2.45
C SER A 273 22.35 -1.31 3.47
N PHE A 274 21.37 -0.46 3.13
CA PHE A 274 20.27 -0.12 4.05
C PHE A 274 19.33 -1.31 4.23
N ILE A 275 19.15 -1.73 5.48
CA ILE A 275 18.15 -2.73 5.89
C ILE A 275 17.11 -2.00 6.72
N THR A 276 15.85 -2.20 6.35
CA THR A 276 14.72 -1.55 7.00
C THR A 276 14.47 -2.20 8.38
N PRO A 277 14.05 -1.46 9.42
CA PRO A 277 13.67 -2.06 10.71
C PRO A 277 12.36 -2.87 10.62
N ALA A 278 12.09 -3.75 11.60
CA ALA A 278 10.80 -4.46 11.67
C ALA A 278 9.66 -3.51 12.10
N ILE A 279 9.96 -2.64 13.07
CA ILE A 279 9.06 -1.60 13.56
C ILE A 279 9.79 -0.26 13.46
N TYR A 280 9.15 0.74 12.83
CA TYR A 280 9.74 2.06 12.60
C TYR A 280 8.84 3.20 13.09
N PHE A 281 9.39 4.02 13.99
CA PHE A 281 8.83 5.30 14.41
C PHE A 281 9.63 6.45 13.80
N ASP A 282 9.06 7.04 12.76
CA ASP A 282 9.70 8.00 11.85
C ASP A 282 9.25 9.44 12.15
N LEU A 283 10.16 10.41 12.11
CA LEU A 283 9.87 11.85 12.25
C LEU A 283 9.05 12.22 13.50
N SER A 284 9.66 12.01 14.67
CA SER A 284 9.16 12.51 15.98
C SER A 284 7.84 11.90 16.49
N VAL A 285 7.54 10.63 16.15
CA VAL A 285 6.52 9.82 16.85
C VAL A 285 6.87 9.76 18.35
N ASN A 286 5.92 9.98 19.25
CA ASN A 286 6.24 10.14 20.69
C ASN A 286 5.13 9.58 21.59
N HIS A 287 5.49 9.21 22.83
CA HIS A 287 4.58 8.62 23.82
C HIS A 287 3.91 7.34 23.33
N CYS A 288 4.58 6.57 22.48
CA CYS A 288 4.09 5.29 22.00
C CYS A 288 4.74 4.13 22.77
N THR A 289 4.10 2.98 22.73
CA THR A 289 4.59 1.75 23.39
C THR A 289 4.82 0.67 22.34
N ILE A 290 5.98 0.04 22.38
CA ILE A 290 6.29 -1.18 21.63
C ILE A 290 6.52 -2.25 22.68
N GLN A 291 5.72 -3.32 22.75
CA GLN A 291 5.90 -4.36 23.78
C GLN A 291 5.60 -5.76 23.23
N ASP A 292 6.34 -6.77 23.69
CA ASP A 292 6.04 -8.19 23.42
C ASP A 292 5.92 -8.58 21.94
N ASN A 293 6.60 -7.90 21.03
CA ASN A 293 6.62 -8.28 19.61
C ASN A 293 7.70 -9.35 19.37
N THR A 294 7.36 -10.40 18.62
CA THR A 294 8.29 -11.45 18.21
C THR A 294 8.81 -11.18 16.81
N ILE A 295 10.10 -10.91 16.67
CA ILE A 295 10.77 -10.67 15.39
C ILE A 295 11.75 -11.82 15.13
N TYR A 296 11.63 -12.49 13.98
CA TYR A 296 12.45 -13.66 13.65
C TYR A 296 12.71 -13.77 12.13
N ASP A 297 13.65 -14.62 11.70
CA ASP A 297 13.99 -14.84 10.28
C ASP A 297 14.27 -13.55 9.49
N ARG A 298 15.19 -12.71 9.99
CA ARG A 298 15.62 -11.46 9.37
C ARG A 298 17.13 -11.28 9.41
N SER A 299 17.69 -10.54 8.45
CA SER A 299 19.14 -10.40 8.27
C SER A 299 19.83 -9.39 9.20
N LYS A 300 19.11 -8.41 9.81
CA LYS A 300 19.61 -7.48 10.86
C LYS A 300 18.53 -6.49 11.39
N ARG A 301 18.81 -5.86 12.54
CA ARG A 301 18.09 -4.81 13.32
C ARG A 301 16.60 -5.07 13.65
N GLU A 302 16.32 -5.23 14.94
CA GLU A 302 14.97 -5.47 15.49
C GLU A 302 14.14 -4.17 15.54
N TYR A 303 14.73 -3.07 16.00
CA TYR A 303 14.05 -1.77 16.16
C TYR A 303 14.91 -0.61 15.64
N PHE A 304 14.28 0.44 15.11
CA PHE A 304 14.97 1.69 14.78
C PHE A 304 14.07 2.89 15.13
N LEU A 305 14.66 3.83 15.89
CA LEU A 305 14.03 5.02 16.41
C LEU A 305 14.79 6.24 15.90
N THR A 306 14.08 7.29 15.47
CA THR A 306 14.70 8.56 15.00
C THR A 306 14.38 9.72 15.95
N ALA A 307 15.43 10.36 16.49
CA ALA A 307 15.42 11.56 17.35
C ALA A 307 14.66 11.40 18.70
N GLU A 308 14.57 12.48 19.50
CA GLU A 308 14.03 12.50 20.88
C GLU A 308 12.61 11.93 20.96
N GLN A 309 12.48 10.70 21.46
CA GLN A 309 11.21 9.99 21.58
C GLN A 309 11.08 9.40 22.99
N THR A 310 9.97 9.72 23.67
CA THR A 310 9.56 8.98 24.87
C THR A 310 8.84 7.71 24.41
N ILE A 311 9.55 6.59 24.37
CA ILE A 311 9.00 5.29 23.99
C ILE A 311 9.23 4.31 25.12
N THR A 312 8.18 3.59 25.48
CA THR A 312 8.29 2.43 26.36
C THR A 312 8.50 1.20 25.48
N LEU A 313 9.62 0.50 25.71
CA LEU A 313 9.94 -0.81 25.16
C LEU A 313 9.57 -1.92 26.15
#